data_AF-A0A8W4FJ61-F1
#
_entry.id   AF-A0A8W4FJ61-F1
#
_cell.length_a   1.000
_cell.length_b   1.000
_cell.length_c   1.000
_cell.angle_alpha   90.00
_cell.angle_beta   90.00
_cell.angle_gamma   90.00
#
_symmetry.space_group_name_H-M   'P 1'
#
loop_
_entity.id
_entity.type
_entity.pdbx_description
1 polymer ?
#
loop_
_entity_poly.entity_id
_entity_poly.type
_entity_poly.pdbx_seq_one_letter_code
_entity_poly.pdbx_strand_id
1 'polypeptide(L)' 'LSSTKNKHLMKGSKKGPKKKVADPFSKKDWYDGKAPAMLTKKRNIRKTLVTGTQRTKITSDGLKGHVFSSEPCQSAE' A
#
# COMPACT_ATOMS: atom_id res chain seq x y z
N LEU A 1 56.83 -0.39 28.91
CA LEU A 1 56.19 0.44 27.86
C LEU A 1 55.24 -0.48 27.09
N SER A 2 53.96 -0.42 27.47
CA SER A 2 52.83 0.04 26.65
C SER A 2 52.37 -1.02 25.64
N SER A 3 51.28 -1.71 25.96
CA SER A 3 49.93 -1.42 25.43
C SER A 3 49.69 -2.23 24.15
N THR A 4 48.62 -3.00 23.95
CA THR A 4 47.34 -3.14 24.62
C THR A 4 46.68 -4.31 23.89
N LYS A 5 46.13 -5.28 24.62
CA LYS A 5 45.28 -6.33 24.04
C LYS A 5 44.01 -5.64 23.52
N ASN A 6 43.92 -5.43 22.21
CA ASN A 6 42.69 -4.92 21.58
C ASN A 6 41.61 -6.00 21.65
N LYS A 7 41.01 -6.18 22.83
CA LYS A 7 39.64 -6.65 22.97
C LYS A 7 38.82 -5.67 22.17
N HIS A 8 38.37 -6.09 20.98
CA HIS A 8 37.40 -5.37 20.18
C HIS A 8 36.13 -5.23 21.02
N LEU A 9 36.12 -4.17 21.83
CA LEU A 9 35.00 -3.67 22.59
C LEU A 9 33.98 -3.21 21.55
N MET A 10 33.12 -4.10 21.08
CA MET A 10 31.84 -3.70 20.52
C MET A 10 30.95 -3.19 21.66
N LYS A 11 31.35 -2.08 22.28
CA LYS A 11 30.46 -1.23 23.07
C LYS A 11 29.73 -0.35 22.07
N GLY A 12 28.42 -0.53 21.98
CA GLY A 12 27.54 0.24 21.09
C GLY A 12 27.43 -0.44 19.73
N SER A 13 26.40 -1.20 19.45
CA SER A 13 25.06 -0.65 19.39
C SER A 13 24.09 -1.80 19.56
N LYS A 14 23.13 -1.64 20.46
CA LYS A 14 21.87 -2.39 20.43
C LYS A 14 21.37 -2.26 18.99
N LYS A 15 21.58 -3.30 18.15
CA LYS A 15 20.92 -3.40 16.85
C LYS A 15 19.45 -3.39 17.22
N GLY A 16 18.85 -2.21 17.13
CA GLY A 16 17.42 -2.03 17.34
C GLY A 16 16.71 -3.08 16.49
N PRO A 17 15.55 -3.60 16.93
CA PRO A 17 14.84 -4.65 16.23
C PRO A 17 14.87 -4.35 14.74
N LYS A 18 15.62 -5.17 13.97
CA LYS A 18 15.72 -4.99 12.52
C LYS A 18 14.29 -5.00 12.02
N LYS A 19 13.78 -3.83 11.62
CA LYS A 19 12.39 -3.65 11.23
C LYS A 19 12.11 -4.76 10.23
N LYS A 20 11.21 -5.69 10.57
CA LYS A 20 10.94 -6.81 9.66
C LYS A 20 10.56 -6.19 8.33
N VAL A 21 11.32 -6.55 7.29
CA VAL A 21 11.02 -6.16 5.93
C VAL A 21 9.73 -6.90 5.61
N ALA A 22 8.61 -6.22 5.83
CA ALA A 22 7.30 -6.70 5.43
C ALA A 22 7.09 -6.26 3.98
N ASP A 23 6.53 -7.15 3.18
CA ASP A 23 6.21 -6.83 1.81
C ASP A 23 5.18 -5.66 1.77
N PRO A 24 5.38 -4.65 0.92
CA PRO A 24 4.52 -3.46 0.85
C PRO A 24 3.07 -3.76 0.40
N PHE A 25 2.79 -4.93 -0.17
CA PHE A 25 1.47 -5.35 -0.61
C PHE A 25 0.73 -6.21 0.42
N SER A 26 1.41 -6.73 1.42
CA SER A 26 0.86 -7.63 2.45
C SER A 26 -0.26 -7.03 3.31
N LYS A 27 -0.48 -5.71 3.21
CA LYS A 27 -1.54 -4.97 3.93
C LYS A 27 -2.54 -4.31 2.98
N LYS A 28 -2.47 -4.62 1.69
CA LYS A 28 -3.34 -4.07 0.68
C LYS A 28 -4.38 -5.11 0.29
N ASP A 29 -5.62 -4.66 0.19
CA ASP A 29 -6.75 -5.48 -0.25
C ASP A 29 -7.27 -4.96 -1.59
N TRP A 30 -7.90 -5.84 -2.35
CA TRP A 30 -8.51 -5.50 -3.63
C TRP A 30 -9.95 -5.00 -3.44
N TYR A 31 -10.24 -3.83 -4.01
CA TYR A 31 -11.57 -3.23 -4.06
C TYR A 31 -12.05 -3.08 -5.51
N ASP A 32 -13.31 -3.41 -5.76
CA ASP A 32 -13.95 -3.27 -7.08
C ASP A 32 -14.58 -1.87 -7.21
N GLY A 33 -14.03 -1.05 -8.11
CA GLY A 33 -14.58 0.24 -8.47
C GLY A 33 -15.77 0.08 -9.42
N LYS A 34 -16.97 0.34 -8.91
CA LYS A 34 -18.21 0.30 -9.68
C LYS A 34 -18.56 1.66 -10.27
N ALA A 35 -19.04 1.63 -11.51
CA ALA A 35 -19.56 2.78 -12.21
C ALA A 35 -20.99 3.13 -11.73
N PRO A 36 -21.38 4.43 -11.83
CA PRO A 36 -22.76 4.84 -11.65
C PRO A 36 -23.74 4.07 -12.55
N ALA A 37 -24.99 3.95 -12.11
CA ALA A 37 -26.01 3.16 -12.81
C ALA A 37 -26.35 3.67 -14.23
N MET A 38 -26.01 4.92 -14.55
CA MET A 38 -26.16 5.51 -15.89
C MET A 38 -25.30 4.80 -16.94
N LEU A 39 -24.22 4.12 -16.53
CA LEU A 39 -23.39 3.30 -17.41
C LEU A 39 -23.93 1.87 -17.42
N THR A 40 -25.01 1.63 -18.16
CA THR A 40 -25.72 0.34 -18.23
C THR A 40 -24.88 -0.79 -18.84
N LYS A 41 -23.94 -0.49 -19.76
CA LYS A 41 -23.19 -1.51 -20.54
C LYS A 41 -21.99 -2.10 -19.78
N LYS A 42 -21.27 -1.32 -18.98
CA LYS A 42 -20.09 -1.77 -18.21
C LYS A 42 -20.01 -1.08 -16.85
N ARG A 43 -20.40 -1.79 -15.79
CA ARG A 43 -20.40 -1.28 -14.41
C ARG A 43 -19.12 -1.57 -13.63
N ASN A 44 -18.32 -2.53 -14.07
CA ASN A 44 -17.04 -2.84 -13.44
C ASN A 44 -15.98 -2.02 -14.16
N ILE A 45 -15.43 -0.99 -13.52
CA ILE A 45 -14.42 -0.13 -14.15
C ILE A 45 -13.05 -0.75 -13.96
N ARG A 46 -12.66 -0.98 -12.70
CA ARG A 46 -11.31 -1.44 -12.35
C ARG A 46 -11.28 -2.01 -10.93
N LYS A 47 -10.39 -2.98 -10.69
CA LYS A 47 -9.98 -3.36 -9.34
C LYS A 47 -8.81 -2.50 -8.86
N THR A 48 -8.90 -1.97 -7.65
CA THR A 48 -7.86 -1.12 -7.04
C THR A 48 -7.32 -1.76 -5.77
N LEU A 49 -6.01 -1.61 -5.56
CA LEU A 49 -5.34 -2.03 -4.34
C LEU A 49 -5.31 -0.85 -3.38
N VAL A 50 -5.96 -0.98 -2.23
CA VAL A 50 -5.95 0.03 -1.18
C VAL A 50 -5.47 -0.59 0.12
N THR A 51 -4.73 0.18 0.90
CA THR A 51 -4.27 -0.25 2.23
C THR A 51 -5.46 -0.37 3.18
N GLY A 52 -5.55 -1.50 3.88
CA GLY A 52 -6.56 -1.70 4.91
C GLY A 52 -6.46 -0.68 6.05
N THR A 53 -7.56 -0.49 6.79
CA THR A 53 -7.62 0.45 7.92
C THR A 53 -6.55 0.13 8.95
N GLN A 54 -5.74 1.13 9.31
CA GLN A 54 -4.70 1.01 10.33
C GLN A 54 -4.69 2.24 11.24
N ARG A 55 -4.89 2.01 12.55
CA ARG A 55 -5.04 3.08 13.55
C ARG A 55 -6.10 4.09 13.11
N THR A 56 -5.70 5.33 12.87
CA THR A 56 -6.56 6.45 12.44
C THR A 56 -6.69 6.57 10.92
N LYS A 57 -5.94 5.78 10.13
CA LYS A 57 -6.04 5.77 8.67
C LYS A 57 -7.11 4.78 8.24
N ILE A 58 -8.14 5.26 7.56
CA ILE A 58 -9.28 4.47 7.11
C ILE A 58 -9.14 4.21 5.61
N THR A 59 -9.44 2.98 5.17
CA THR A 59 -9.40 2.60 3.75
C THR A 59 -10.28 3.52 2.88
N SER A 60 -11.44 3.94 3.39
CA SER A 60 -12.40 4.75 2.64
C SER A 60 -11.86 6.13 2.25
N ASP A 61 -10.97 6.71 3.06
CA ASP A 61 -10.30 7.98 2.76
C ASP A 61 -9.38 7.83 1.54
N GLY A 62 -8.64 6.73 1.44
CA GLY A 62 -7.79 6.42 0.28
C GLY A 62 -8.56 6.03 -0.99
N LEU A 63 -9.85 5.70 -0.86
CA LEU A 63 -10.75 5.45 -1.99
C LEU A 63 -11.47 6.74 -2.45
N LYS A 64 -11.77 7.64 -1.53
CA LYS A 64 -12.37 8.94 -1.82
C LYS A 64 -11.35 9.82 -2.55
N GLY A 65 -11.78 10.53 -3.58
CA GLY A 65 -10.90 11.37 -4.41
C GLY A 65 -10.09 10.61 -5.47
N HIS A 66 -10.20 9.28 -5.54
CA HIS A 66 -9.61 8.52 -6.64
C HIS A 66 -10.43 8.76 -7.92
N VAL A 67 -9.92 9.59 -8.82
CA VAL A 67 -10.54 9.87 -10.12
C VAL A 67 -10.21 8.74 -11.08
N PHE A 68 -11.23 8.15 -11.69
CA PHE A 68 -11.07 7.16 -12.75
C PHE A 68 -11.62 7.77 -14.03
N SER A 69 -10.79 7.92 -15.07
CA SER A 69 -11.34 8.11 -16.40
C SER A 69 -11.87 6.77 -16.88
N SER A 70 -13.20 6.68 -17.04
CA SER A 70 -13.82 5.61 -17.79
C SER A 70 -14.25 6.18 -19.13
N GLU A 71 -13.45 5.94 -20.16
CA GLU A 71 -13.89 6.24 -21.52
C GLU A 71 -15.11 5.38 -21.84
N PRO A 72 -16.27 5.97 -22.19
CA PRO A 72 -17.38 5.19 -22.68
C PRO A 72 -16.93 4.55 -23.99
N CYS A 73 -16.85 3.22 -23.99
CA CYS A 73 -16.52 2.45 -25.18
C CYS A 73 -17.69 2.62 -26.18
N GLN A 74 -17.64 3.66 -27.00
CA GLN A 74 -18.45 3.81 -28.21
C GLN A 74 -17.90 2.83 -29.24
N SER A 75 -18.25 1.56 -29.12
CA SER A 75 -18.02 0.60 -30.19
C SER A 75 -19.12 -0.43 -30.25
N ALA A 76 -19.56 -0.61 -31.49
CA ALA A 76 -20.54 -1.52 -32.06
C ALA A 76 -21.99 -1.29 -31.63
N GLU A 77 -22.68 -0.43 -32.39
CA GLU A 77 -23.82 -0.93 -33.18
C GLU A 77 -23.27 -1.87 -34.27
#